data_AF-A0A177NE98-F1
#
_entry.id   AF-A0A177NE98-F1
#
_cell.length_a   1.000
_cell.length_b   1.000
_cell.length_c   1.000
_cell.angle_alpha   90.00
_cell.angle_beta   90.00
_cell.angle_gamma   90.00
#
_symmetry.space_group_name_H-M   'P 1'
#
loop_
_entity.id
_entity.type
_entity.pdbx_description
1 polymer ?
#
loop_
_entity_poly.entity_id
_entity_poly.type
_entity_poly.pdbx_seq_one_letter_code
_entity_poly.pdbx_strand_id
1 'polypeptide(L)'
;MYRNLTSIFAIILVFIYPIASIAESMPDDSLKVVIIRHGEKPNDGDNLSCQGQNRALQLPTVLYNKFGRPDQTYVPSLSLGLSTKHARMFQTVSPFAIQYNLTVNSQFDEKDYQNVATEVLNKTGTVLLVWEHSAIHHLAKKLGVKNSPDWNDDDFDSIWIITFAEGVASLSVDNEGLQPSEDCQ
;
A
#
# COMPACT_ATOMS: atom_id res chain seq x y z
N MET A 1 74.38 -31.22 -29.39
CA MET A 1 74.15 -29.77 -29.22
C MET A 1 72.81 -29.62 -28.51
N TYR A 2 72.85 -29.41 -27.19
CA TYR A 2 71.67 -29.32 -26.32
C TYR A 2 70.98 -27.96 -26.49
N ARG A 3 69.66 -27.91 -26.64
CA ARG A 3 68.85 -26.71 -26.35
C ARG A 3 67.64 -27.12 -25.53
N ASN A 4 67.66 -26.67 -24.28
CA ASN A 4 66.65 -26.84 -23.25
C ASN A 4 65.37 -26.08 -23.64
N LEU A 5 64.23 -26.75 -23.58
CA LEU A 5 62.91 -26.12 -23.62
C LEU A 5 62.42 -26.02 -22.16
N THR A 6 62.54 -24.84 -21.57
CA THR A 6 61.93 -24.52 -20.28
C THR A 6 60.44 -24.27 -20.50
N SER A 7 59.59 -25.24 -20.14
CA SER A 7 58.14 -25.03 -20.03
C SER A 7 57.82 -24.17 -18.81
N ILE A 8 57.31 -22.97 -19.05
CA ILE A 8 56.77 -22.09 -18.01
C ILE A 8 55.33 -22.53 -17.77
N PHE A 9 55.07 -23.18 -16.63
CA PHE A 9 53.71 -23.43 -16.15
C PHE A 9 53.17 -22.13 -15.53
N ALA A 10 52.28 -21.43 -16.25
CA ALA A 10 51.52 -20.33 -15.69
C ALA A 10 50.40 -20.91 -14.81
N ILE A 11 50.55 -20.84 -13.49
CA ILE A 11 49.50 -21.18 -12.54
C ILE A 11 48.49 -20.03 -12.56
N ILE A 12 47.36 -20.23 -13.22
CA ILE A 12 46.22 -19.31 -13.17
C ILE A 12 45.49 -19.54 -11.84
N LEU A 13 45.74 -18.66 -10.87
CA LEU A 13 44.97 -18.58 -9.62
C LEU A 13 43.58 -18.01 -9.94
N VAL A 14 42.60 -18.89 -10.11
CA VAL A 14 41.19 -18.51 -10.22
C VAL A 14 40.71 -18.10 -8.83
N PHE A 15 40.65 -16.80 -8.55
CA PHE A 15 39.96 -16.26 -7.39
C PHE A 15 38.45 -16.48 -7.58
N ILE A 16 37.91 -17.52 -6.94
CA ILE A 16 36.46 -17.72 -6.82
C ILE A 16 35.95 -16.69 -5.81
N TYR A 17 35.47 -15.54 -6.30
CA TYR A 17 34.73 -14.62 -5.46
C TYR A 17 33.37 -15.24 -5.12
N PRO A 18 33.00 -15.37 -3.83
CA PRO A 18 31.66 -15.80 -3.49
C PRO A 18 30.68 -14.75 -4.03
N ILE A 19 29.81 -15.18 -4.94
CA ILE A 19 28.66 -14.40 -5.36
C ILE A 19 27.73 -14.37 -4.14
N ALA A 20 27.67 -13.23 -3.46
CA ALA A 20 26.68 -13.02 -2.41
C ALA A 20 25.29 -13.14 -3.06
N SER A 21 24.55 -14.17 -2.70
CA SER A 21 23.15 -14.30 -3.09
C SER A 21 22.38 -13.20 -2.34
N ILE A 22 21.86 -12.23 -3.08
CA ILE A 22 20.87 -11.29 -2.54
C ILE A 22 19.58 -12.10 -2.43
N ALA A 23 19.32 -12.65 -1.25
CA ALA A 23 17.98 -13.13 -0.92
C ALA A 23 17.09 -11.89 -0.84
N GLU A 24 16.16 -11.72 -1.78
CA GLU A 24 15.08 -10.75 -1.60
C GLU A 24 14.33 -11.14 -0.32
N SER A 25 14.26 -10.22 0.63
CA SER A 25 13.53 -10.44 1.88
C SER A 25 12.06 -10.60 1.55
N MET A 26 11.53 -11.78 1.87
CA MET A 26 10.11 -12.05 1.73
C MET A 26 9.32 -11.20 2.75
N PRO A 27 8.10 -10.76 2.40
CA PRO A 27 7.21 -10.10 3.35
C PRO A 27 7.02 -10.95 4.60
N ASP A 28 7.01 -10.30 5.76
CA ASP A 28 6.79 -10.96 7.04
C ASP A 28 5.34 -11.50 7.13
N ASP A 29 5.16 -12.71 7.67
CA ASP A 29 3.85 -13.35 7.77
C ASP A 29 2.89 -12.59 8.71
N SER A 30 3.39 -11.69 9.56
CA SER A 30 2.56 -10.78 10.38
C SER A 30 2.06 -9.55 9.62
N LEU A 31 2.59 -9.27 8.42
CA LEU A 31 2.16 -8.13 7.61
C LEU A 31 0.72 -8.33 7.14
N LYS A 32 -0.12 -7.35 7.44
CA LYS A 32 -1.48 -7.23 6.95
C LYS A 32 -1.68 -5.86 6.32
N VAL A 33 -1.96 -5.83 5.03
CA VAL A 33 -2.26 -4.59 4.32
C VAL A 33 -3.78 -4.47 4.18
N VAL A 34 -4.34 -3.46 4.84
CA VAL A 34 -5.75 -3.08 4.73
C VAL A 34 -5.83 -1.90 3.77
N ILE A 35 -6.62 -2.03 2.71
CA ILE A 35 -6.81 -0.98 1.71
C ILE A 35 -8.28 -0.58 1.68
N ILE A 36 -8.52 0.72 1.79
CA ILE A 36 -9.84 1.32 1.57
C ILE A 36 -9.74 2.41 0.51
N ARG A 37 -10.86 2.69 -0.15
CA ARG A 37 -11.01 3.85 -1.02
C ARG A 37 -11.21 5.13 -0.20
N HIS A 38 -10.93 6.29 -0.78
CA HIS A 38 -11.48 7.55 -0.26
C HIS A 38 -13.03 7.50 -0.15
N GLY A 39 -13.62 8.28 0.78
CA GLY A 39 -15.07 8.42 0.92
C GLY A 39 -15.75 9.14 -0.26
N GLU A 40 -17.07 9.23 -0.25
CA GLU A 40 -17.86 9.77 -1.36
C GLU A 40 -17.41 11.18 -1.79
N LYS A 41 -17.54 11.45 -3.09
CA LYS A 41 -17.15 12.72 -3.73
C LYS A 41 -18.34 13.34 -4.48
N PRO A 42 -18.44 14.67 -4.58
CA PRO A 42 -19.44 15.30 -5.43
C PRO A 42 -19.14 15.03 -6.92
N ASN A 43 -20.13 15.26 -7.78
CA ASN A 43 -19.94 15.23 -9.24
C ASN A 43 -18.88 16.26 -9.67
N ASP A 44 -18.95 17.46 -9.09
CA ASP A 44 -18.02 18.56 -9.31
C ASP A 44 -17.29 18.91 -8.01
N GLY A 45 -15.96 18.90 -8.06
CA GLY A 45 -15.10 19.28 -6.95
C GLY A 45 -14.05 18.22 -6.60
N ASP A 46 -13.09 18.65 -5.78
CA ASP A 46 -11.89 17.86 -5.50
C ASP A 46 -11.87 17.26 -4.08
N ASN A 47 -12.78 17.69 -3.20
CA ASN A 47 -12.87 17.23 -1.81
C ASN A 47 -13.94 16.14 -1.64
N LEU A 48 -14.03 15.57 -0.43
CA LEU A 48 -15.15 14.72 -0.05
C LEU A 48 -16.48 15.48 -0.11
N SER A 49 -17.55 14.78 -0.49
CA SER A 49 -18.91 15.28 -0.31
C SER A 49 -19.28 15.27 1.19
N CYS A 50 -20.46 15.80 1.54
CA CYS A 50 -20.97 15.69 2.91
C CYS A 50 -21.16 14.22 3.33
N GLN A 51 -21.61 13.37 2.40
CA GLN A 51 -21.62 11.92 2.61
C GLN A 51 -20.24 11.34 2.90
N GLY A 52 -19.22 11.72 2.12
CA GLY A 52 -17.85 11.25 2.31
C GLY A 52 -17.25 11.69 3.64
N GLN A 53 -17.53 12.91 4.07
CA GLN A 53 -17.14 13.39 5.40
C GLN A 53 -17.85 12.60 6.51
N ASN A 54 -19.15 12.35 6.37
CA ASN A 54 -19.91 11.53 7.31
C ASN A 54 -19.40 10.08 7.38
N ARG A 55 -18.97 9.49 6.26
CA ARG A 55 -18.27 8.20 6.23
C ARG A 55 -16.96 8.28 7.00
N ALA A 56 -16.13 9.27 6.68
CA ALA A 56 -14.82 9.46 7.30
C ALA A 56 -14.92 9.58 8.84
N LEU A 57 -15.96 10.23 9.36
CA LEU A 57 -16.21 10.35 10.80
C LEU A 57 -16.61 9.01 11.47
N GLN A 58 -17.17 8.06 10.72
CA GLN A 58 -17.61 6.75 11.23
C GLN A 58 -16.52 5.67 11.10
N LEU A 59 -15.62 5.79 10.12
CA LEU A 59 -14.50 4.88 9.88
C LEU A 59 -13.65 4.54 11.12
N PRO A 60 -13.32 5.46 12.05
CA PRO A 60 -12.46 5.14 13.17
C PRO A 60 -12.97 3.98 14.02
N THR A 61 -14.28 3.92 14.26
CA THR A 61 -14.90 2.85 15.04
C THR A 61 -14.87 1.53 14.27
N VAL A 62 -15.22 1.55 12.98
CA VAL A 62 -15.25 0.36 12.13
C VAL A 62 -13.87 -0.26 11.99
N LEU A 63 -12.88 0.54 11.58
CA LEU A 63 -11.52 0.08 11.31
C LEU A 63 -10.83 -0.39 12.60
N TYR A 64 -11.01 0.33 13.70
CA TYR A 64 -10.44 -0.08 14.98
C TYR A 64 -11.05 -1.40 15.49
N ASN A 65 -12.36 -1.59 15.36
CA ASN A 65 -13.00 -2.83 15.81
C ASN A 65 -12.57 -4.05 14.97
N LYS A 66 -12.35 -3.86 13.66
CA LYS A 66 -11.94 -4.94 12.75
C LYS A 66 -10.45 -5.25 12.81
N PHE A 67 -9.59 -4.23 12.90
CA PHE A 67 -8.15 -4.36 12.69
C PHE A 67 -7.29 -3.77 13.81
N GLY A 68 -7.90 -3.10 14.80
CA GLY A 68 -7.18 -2.35 15.82
C GLY A 68 -6.57 -1.07 15.27
N ARG A 69 -5.60 -0.52 16.02
CA ARG A 69 -4.82 0.63 15.56
C ARG A 69 -3.81 0.17 14.50
N PRO A 70 -3.80 0.71 13.28
CA PRO A 70 -2.77 0.38 12.32
C PRO A 70 -1.40 0.87 12.80
N ASP A 71 -0.36 0.09 12.51
CA ASP A 71 1.02 0.42 12.82
C ASP A 71 1.55 1.51 11.89
N GLN A 72 1.12 1.48 10.62
CA GLN A 72 1.49 2.46 9.60
C GLN A 72 0.25 2.84 8.77
N THR A 73 0.18 4.10 8.34
CA THR A 73 -0.91 4.58 7.49
C THR A 73 -0.33 5.37 6.32
N TYR A 74 -0.79 5.10 5.11
CA TYR A 74 -0.35 5.79 3.91
C TYR A 74 -1.51 6.33 3.09
N VAL A 75 -1.28 7.50 2.50
CA VAL A 75 -2.13 8.12 1.49
C VAL A 75 -1.22 8.68 0.39
N PRO A 76 -1.73 9.01 -0.81
CA PRO A 76 -0.92 9.69 -1.82
C PRO A 76 -0.45 11.06 -1.34
N SER A 77 0.61 11.56 -1.97
CA SER A 77 1.01 12.95 -1.87
C SER A 77 -0.18 13.84 -2.23
N LEU A 78 -0.38 14.92 -1.47
CA LEU A 78 -1.51 15.82 -1.66
C LEU A 78 -1.49 16.54 -3.02
N SER A 79 -0.35 16.48 -3.73
CA SER A 79 -0.02 17.31 -4.89
C SER A 79 -0.06 18.81 -4.57
N LEU A 80 0.83 19.58 -5.19
CA LEU A 80 0.83 21.05 -5.11
C LEU A 80 0.16 21.70 -6.34
N GLY A 81 -0.50 20.89 -7.17
CA GLY A 81 -1.22 21.36 -8.35
C GLY A 81 -2.52 22.11 -8.02
N LEU A 82 -3.17 22.64 -9.06
CA LEU A 82 -4.44 23.37 -8.91
C LEU A 82 -5.63 22.47 -8.53
N SER A 83 -5.49 21.15 -8.70
CA SER A 83 -6.51 20.17 -8.32
C SER A 83 -6.09 19.44 -7.05
N THR A 84 -7.00 19.36 -6.08
CA THR A 84 -6.75 18.74 -4.78
C THR A 84 -7.38 17.36 -4.66
N LYS A 85 -7.63 16.65 -5.77
CA LYS A 85 -8.30 15.34 -5.77
C LYS A 85 -7.66 14.31 -4.84
N HIS A 86 -6.34 14.38 -4.67
CA HIS A 86 -5.61 13.50 -3.74
C HIS A 86 -5.90 13.80 -2.27
N ALA A 87 -6.40 14.99 -1.94
CA ALA A 87 -6.77 15.37 -0.59
C ALA A 87 -7.92 14.52 -0.04
N ARG A 88 -8.76 13.91 -0.88
CA ARG A 88 -9.86 13.03 -0.43
C ARG A 88 -9.37 11.86 0.40
N MET A 89 -8.26 11.23 0.02
CA MET A 89 -7.67 10.11 0.76
C MET A 89 -7.21 10.56 2.15
N PHE A 90 -6.57 11.74 2.22
CA PHE A 90 -6.18 12.33 3.49
C PHE A 90 -7.39 12.74 4.34
N GLN A 91 -8.41 13.37 3.76
CA GLN A 91 -9.66 13.72 4.43
C GLN A 91 -10.36 12.48 5.01
N THR A 92 -10.38 11.39 4.25
CA THR A 92 -11.02 10.13 4.65
C THR A 92 -10.36 9.53 5.89
N VAL A 93 -9.03 9.53 5.95
CA VAL A 93 -8.30 8.92 7.07
C VAL A 93 -8.13 9.86 8.28
N SER A 94 -8.31 11.16 8.09
CA SER A 94 -8.02 12.18 9.10
C SER A 94 -8.73 11.94 10.44
N PRO A 95 -10.04 11.63 10.50
CA PRO A 95 -10.70 11.35 11.78
C PRO A 95 -10.08 10.17 12.52
N PHE A 96 -9.68 9.12 11.79
CA PHE A 96 -9.05 7.94 12.40
C PHE A 96 -7.65 8.26 12.91
N ALA A 97 -6.89 9.04 12.13
CA ALA A 97 -5.58 9.52 12.51
C ALA A 97 -5.62 10.39 13.78
N ILE A 98 -6.60 11.29 13.88
CA ILE A 98 -6.78 12.16 15.05
C ILE A 98 -7.18 11.32 16.28
N GLN A 99 -8.19 10.45 16.15
CA GLN A 99 -8.73 9.72 17.29
C GLN A 99 -7.73 8.73 17.92
N TYR A 100 -6.87 8.12 17.10
CA TYR A 100 -5.92 7.10 17.58
C TYR A 100 -4.45 7.49 17.43
N ASN A 101 -4.17 8.76 17.13
CA ASN A 101 -2.83 9.33 16.99
C ASN A 101 -1.97 8.54 15.97
N LEU A 102 -2.50 8.37 14.76
CA LEU A 102 -1.81 7.69 13.67
C LEU A 102 -0.85 8.64 12.96
N THR A 103 0.34 8.14 12.62
CA THR A 103 1.21 8.81 11.64
C THR A 103 0.68 8.52 10.23
N VAL A 104 0.39 9.57 9.46
CA VAL A 104 -0.01 9.46 8.05
C VAL A 104 1.17 9.81 7.16
N ASN A 105 1.68 8.82 6.42
CA ASN A 105 2.75 9.02 5.45
C ASN A 105 2.15 9.34 4.07
N SER A 106 2.50 10.50 3.53
CA SER A 106 2.05 10.98 2.22
C SER A 106 3.20 11.28 1.26
N GLN A 107 4.30 10.52 1.34
CA GLN A 107 5.52 10.80 0.56
C GLN A 107 5.48 10.33 -0.90
N PHE A 108 4.57 9.39 -1.23
CA PHE A 108 4.50 8.78 -2.54
C PHE A 108 3.36 9.36 -3.37
N ASP A 109 3.57 9.56 -4.66
CA ASP A 109 2.51 9.99 -5.57
C ASP A 109 1.48 8.88 -5.82
N GLU A 110 0.26 9.27 -6.23
CA GLU A 110 -0.87 8.35 -6.46
C GLU A 110 -0.52 7.20 -7.41
N LYS A 111 0.39 7.42 -8.37
CA LYS A 111 0.76 6.42 -9.38
C LYS A 111 2.08 5.72 -9.10
N ASP A 112 2.72 6.01 -7.97
CA ASP A 112 4.00 5.41 -7.59
C ASP A 112 3.83 4.05 -6.90
N TYR A 113 3.07 3.17 -7.56
CA TYR A 113 2.66 1.88 -7.00
C TYR A 113 3.84 0.99 -6.61
N GLN A 114 4.93 1.05 -7.38
CA GLN A 114 6.10 0.23 -7.15
C GLN A 114 6.81 0.62 -5.86
N ASN A 115 7.04 1.92 -5.63
CA ASN A 115 7.73 2.36 -4.42
C ASN A 115 6.84 2.21 -3.18
N VAL A 116 5.53 2.47 -3.30
CA VAL A 116 4.57 2.18 -2.21
C VAL A 116 4.63 0.70 -1.84
N ALA A 117 4.55 -0.22 -2.81
CA ALA A 117 4.61 -1.65 -2.53
C ALA A 117 5.95 -2.06 -1.91
N THR A 118 7.08 -1.59 -2.45
CA THR A 118 8.40 -1.86 -1.87
C THR A 118 8.50 -1.38 -0.41
N GLU A 119 8.00 -0.19 -0.10
CA GLU A 119 8.00 0.33 1.28
C GLU A 119 7.12 -0.53 2.20
N VAL A 120 5.91 -0.86 1.77
CA VAL A 120 4.91 -1.60 2.56
C VAL A 120 5.34 -3.04 2.81
N LEU A 121 5.92 -3.72 1.82
CA LEU A 121 6.37 -5.12 1.94
C LEU A 121 7.53 -5.29 2.94
N ASN A 122 8.22 -4.20 3.29
CA ASN A 122 9.26 -4.19 4.32
C ASN A 122 8.72 -3.86 5.73
N LYS A 123 7.40 -3.77 5.91
CA LYS A 123 6.77 -3.54 7.21
C LYS A 123 6.29 -4.84 7.84
N THR A 124 5.97 -4.75 9.13
CA THR A 124 5.30 -5.78 9.91
C THR A 124 4.00 -5.20 10.50
N GLY A 125 3.13 -6.06 11.02
CA GLY A 125 1.87 -5.63 11.61
C GLY A 125 0.86 -5.11 10.59
N THR A 126 -0.03 -4.21 11.01
CA THR A 126 -1.12 -3.71 10.17
C THR A 126 -0.76 -2.40 9.49
N VAL A 127 -0.80 -2.40 8.16
CA VAL A 127 -0.63 -1.21 7.32
C VAL A 127 -1.98 -0.82 6.73
N LEU A 128 -2.40 0.43 6.93
CA LEU A 128 -3.58 1.00 6.29
C LEU A 128 -3.18 1.83 5.07
N LEU A 129 -3.74 1.53 3.90
CA LEU A 129 -3.65 2.34 2.69
C LEU A 129 -5.02 2.94 2.38
N VAL A 130 -5.09 4.26 2.18
CA VAL A 130 -6.29 4.93 1.66
C VAL A 130 -5.99 5.52 0.30
N TRP A 131 -6.69 5.04 -0.74
CA TRP A 131 -6.30 5.32 -2.14
C TRP A 131 -7.49 5.61 -3.07
N GLU A 132 -7.19 6.01 -4.31
CA GLU A 132 -8.21 6.15 -5.37
C GLU A 132 -8.56 4.76 -5.94
N HIS A 133 -9.85 4.46 -6.08
CA HIS A 133 -10.37 3.15 -6.52
C HIS A 133 -9.66 2.58 -7.76
N SER A 134 -9.52 3.40 -8.81
CA SER A 134 -8.88 3.01 -10.07
C SER A 134 -7.40 2.62 -9.92
N ALA A 135 -6.74 3.00 -8.83
CA ALA A 135 -5.34 2.71 -8.56
C ALA A 135 -5.14 1.54 -7.57
N ILE A 136 -6.17 1.16 -6.80
CA ILE A 136 -6.07 0.08 -5.80
C ILE A 136 -5.68 -1.25 -6.45
N HIS A 137 -6.24 -1.56 -7.62
CA HIS A 137 -5.92 -2.82 -8.31
C HIS A 137 -4.45 -2.89 -8.76
N HIS A 138 -3.85 -1.75 -9.13
CA HIS A 138 -2.43 -1.67 -9.47
C HIS A 138 -1.56 -1.87 -8.24
N LEU A 139 -1.92 -1.24 -7.11
CA LEU A 139 -1.24 -1.44 -5.82
C LEU A 139 -1.29 -2.90 -5.37
N ALA A 140 -2.47 -3.53 -5.39
CA ALA A 140 -2.63 -4.94 -5.01
C ALA A 140 -1.76 -5.87 -5.88
N LYS A 141 -1.68 -5.63 -7.19
CA LYS A 141 -0.77 -6.37 -8.08
C LYS A 141 0.70 -6.19 -7.68
N LYS A 142 1.10 -4.97 -7.32
CA LYS A 142 2.47 -4.69 -6.84
C LYS A 142 2.78 -5.29 -5.47
N LEU A 143 1.76 -5.47 -4.64
CA LEU A 143 1.84 -6.21 -3.38
C LEU A 143 1.80 -7.75 -3.58
N GLY A 144 1.78 -8.25 -4.82
CA GLY A 144 1.88 -9.68 -5.13
C GLY A 144 0.54 -10.39 -5.39
N VAL A 145 -0.59 -9.68 -5.38
CA VAL A 145 -1.90 -10.27 -5.71
C VAL A 145 -1.98 -10.54 -7.21
N LYS A 146 -1.95 -11.83 -7.61
CA LYS A 146 -1.87 -12.25 -9.03
C LYS A 146 -3.07 -11.79 -9.87
N ASN A 147 -4.29 -11.97 -9.34
CA ASN A 147 -5.54 -11.69 -10.04
C ASN A 147 -6.35 -10.64 -9.29
N SER A 148 -5.76 -9.46 -9.06
CA SER A 148 -6.49 -8.36 -8.45
C SER A 148 -7.65 -7.92 -9.38
N PRO A 149 -8.92 -7.94 -8.90
CA PRO A 149 -10.04 -7.38 -9.65
C PRO A 149 -9.91 -5.86 -9.77
N ASP A 150 -10.73 -5.24 -10.60
CA ASP A 150 -10.91 -3.79 -10.56
C ASP A 150 -11.84 -3.42 -9.40
N TRP A 151 -11.64 -2.22 -8.83
CA TRP A 151 -12.52 -1.67 -7.79
C TRP A 151 -13.67 -0.93 -8.46
N ASN A 152 -14.92 -1.29 -8.14
CA ASN A 152 -16.10 -0.71 -8.77
C ASN A 152 -16.26 0.78 -8.41
N ASP A 153 -16.56 1.63 -9.40
CA ASP A 153 -16.67 3.09 -9.26
C ASP A 153 -17.70 3.54 -8.21
N ASP A 154 -18.76 2.75 -7.98
CA ASP A 154 -19.81 3.05 -6.98
C ASP A 154 -19.56 2.39 -5.62
N ASP A 155 -18.48 1.62 -5.49
CA ASP A 155 -18.14 0.92 -4.25
C ASP A 155 -17.29 1.81 -3.34
N PHE A 156 -17.92 2.32 -2.28
CA PHE A 156 -17.28 3.08 -1.20
C PHE A 156 -17.21 2.31 0.11
N ASP A 157 -17.62 1.03 0.10
CA ASP A 157 -17.83 0.25 1.32
C ASP A 157 -16.87 -0.94 1.43
N SER A 158 -16.29 -1.42 0.33
CA SER A 158 -15.32 -2.50 0.37
C SER A 158 -14.06 -2.14 1.17
N ILE A 159 -13.53 -3.15 1.84
CA ILE A 159 -12.22 -3.16 2.48
C ILE A 159 -11.44 -4.33 1.89
N TRP A 160 -10.30 -4.06 1.28
CA TRP A 160 -9.41 -5.13 0.81
C TRP A 160 -8.38 -5.45 1.88
N ILE A 161 -8.17 -6.73 2.12
CA ILE A 161 -7.23 -7.23 3.13
C ILE A 161 -6.27 -8.17 2.43
N ILE A 162 -5.01 -7.77 2.36
CA ILE A 162 -3.92 -8.57 1.81
C ILE A 162 -3.07 -9.11 2.96
N THR A 163 -2.94 -10.43 3.03
CA THR A 163 -2.09 -11.14 4.00
C THR A 163 -1.02 -11.93 3.27
N PHE A 164 0.09 -12.21 3.95
CA PHE A 164 1.23 -12.93 3.40
C PHE A 164 1.46 -14.20 4.19
N ALA A 165 1.70 -15.31 3.50
CA ALA A 165 2.12 -16.57 4.11
C ALA A 165 3.27 -17.13 3.27
N GLU A 166 4.44 -17.26 3.87
CA GLU A 166 5.67 -17.64 3.17
C GLU A 166 5.86 -16.77 1.90
N GLY A 167 5.67 -15.45 2.07
CA GLY A 167 5.81 -14.45 1.00
C GLY A 167 4.74 -14.51 -0.11
N VAL A 168 3.75 -15.41 -0.01
CA VAL A 168 2.64 -15.48 -0.96
C VAL A 168 1.50 -14.59 -0.50
N ALA A 169 1.15 -13.59 -1.31
CA ALA A 169 0.04 -12.69 -1.04
C ALA A 169 -1.32 -13.36 -1.32
N SER A 170 -2.27 -13.18 -0.40
CA SER A 170 -3.67 -13.55 -0.55
C SER A 170 -4.56 -12.33 -0.33
N LEU A 171 -5.54 -12.12 -1.21
CA LEU A 171 -6.53 -11.05 -1.10
C LEU A 171 -7.85 -11.62 -0.57
N SER A 172 -8.41 -10.95 0.43
CA SER A 172 -9.79 -11.12 0.89
C SER A 172 -10.50 -9.76 0.90
N VAL A 173 -11.83 -9.78 0.82
CA VAL A 173 -12.66 -8.57 0.82
C VAL A 173 -13.63 -8.64 1.99
N ASP A 174 -13.74 -7.54 2.72
CA ASP A 174 -14.70 -7.27 3.79
C ASP A 174 -15.42 -5.94 3.48
N ASN A 175 -16.32 -5.51 4.35
CA ASN A 175 -17.13 -4.31 4.19
C ASN A 175 -17.07 -3.42 5.43
N GLU A 176 -17.08 -2.10 5.21
CA GLU A 176 -17.24 -1.10 6.26
C GLU A 176 -18.62 -1.21 6.91
N GLY A 177 -19.64 -1.56 6.12
CA GLY A 177 -21.03 -1.68 6.57
C GLY A 177 -21.67 -0.32 6.86
N LEU A 178 -21.19 0.75 6.21
CA LEU A 178 -21.62 2.12 6.47
C LEU A 178 -22.61 2.58 5.41
N GLN A 179 -23.63 3.31 5.86
CA GLN A 179 -24.61 4.00 5.03
C GLN A 179 -24.70 5.45 5.51
N PRO A 180 -23.71 6.31 5.16
CA PRO A 180 -23.64 7.68 5.64
C PRO A 180 -24.75 8.54 5.03
N SER A 181 -25.26 9.49 5.81
CA SER A 181 -26.19 10.51 5.30
C SER A 181 -25.53 11.37 4.22
N GLU A 182 -26.29 11.75 3.20
CA GLU A 182 -25.83 12.70 2.18
C GLU A 182 -25.76 14.15 2.69
N ASP A 183 -26.53 14.46 3.74
CA ASP A 183 -26.61 15.81 4.33
C ASP A 183 -25.38 16.15 5.16
N CYS A 184 -24.96 17.41 5.10
CA CYS A 184 -23.89 17.94 5.95
C CYS A 184 -24.38 18.04 7.40
N GLN A 185 -23.58 17.55 8.35
CA GLN A 185 -23.87 17.62 9.79
C GLN A 185 -23.08 18.72 10.49
#